data_AF-A0A2E6TFW4-F1
#
_entry.id   AF-A0A2E6TFW4-F1
#
_cell.length_a   1.000
_cell.length_b   1.000
_cell.length_c   1.000
_cell.angle_alpha   90.00
_cell.angle_beta   90.00
_cell.angle_gamma   90.00
#
_symmetry.space_group_name_H-M   'P 1'
#
loop_
_entity.id
_entity.type
_entity.pdbx_description
1 polymer ?
#
loop_
_entity_poly.entity_id
_entity_poly.type
_entity_poly.pdbx_seq_one_letter_code
_entity_poly.pdbx_strand_id
1 'polypeptide(L)'
;MAESGYQVIARRWRPKQFDQLVGQDHVTRALGNAIEMGRIGHAYLFVGPRGTGKTTSARLFAKSLNWENGPSLLTEEDSEIGQAIMEGRCLDVIEIDAASNNGVEQVRELRDECQYAPAQCRFKIYVIDEVHMLSQAAFNALLKTLEEPPPHVKFIFATTESRKVLPTITSRCQRFEFRPISSKQIAAKLYDICKSEGIEAEPEALDSIARLAAGGMRDAQSSLDQMISFCGKKVLQSDVLEVYGLASPEQVSALGMGVATADYSNLLNVSSELSQAGLDLHRALIDLQELARESLVATIRGGEGDGLGVPLTVEAQARILDALRAGEERVQKGLSEKVNFETTLFKAAEAGRSRAIDGLIREIGSLAKAAGADAPVVKEPVVPPSTAPREEEVLAIEPSESEPSPESDDDVDPVDEAIQDDPAQETAPSATEPENESDEIVESSVGEEAAELQRKVDELPASTREMLQDDYQATFLGVEKIDEDKLV
;
A
#
# COMPACT_ATOMS: atom_id res chain seq x y z
N MET A 1 -9.47 26.24 -36.32
CA MET A 1 -9.26 25.23 -35.27
C MET A 1 -9.12 26.01 -33.99
N ALA A 2 -10.11 25.98 -33.11
CA ALA A 2 -10.03 26.70 -31.84
C ALA A 2 -8.76 26.24 -31.12
N GLU A 3 -7.95 27.19 -30.65
CA GLU A 3 -6.75 26.92 -29.85
C GLU A 3 -7.19 26.18 -28.59
N SER A 4 -7.21 24.85 -28.66
CA SER A 4 -7.24 24.00 -27.49
C SER A 4 -5.99 24.36 -26.70
N GLY A 5 -6.18 25.03 -25.56
CA GLY A 5 -5.09 25.36 -24.64
C GLY A 5 -4.22 24.13 -24.36
N TYR A 6 -2.94 24.36 -24.09
CA TYR A 6 -1.98 23.30 -23.80
C TYR A 6 -2.55 22.34 -22.74
N GLN A 7 -2.64 21.07 -23.10
CA GLN A 7 -3.11 20.01 -22.22
C GLN A 7 -2.01 18.97 -22.07
N VAL A 8 -1.60 18.74 -20.82
CA VAL A 8 -0.59 17.75 -20.46
C VAL A 8 -0.94 16.37 -21.03
N ILE A 9 0.09 15.63 -21.49
CA ILE A 9 -0.08 14.29 -22.08
C ILE A 9 -0.93 13.38 -21.20
N ALA A 10 -0.70 13.40 -19.88
CA ALA A 10 -1.42 12.55 -18.93
C ALA A 10 -2.95 12.75 -18.90
N ARG A 11 -3.44 13.91 -19.34
CA ARG A 11 -4.88 14.19 -19.46
C ARG A 11 -5.41 13.89 -20.85
N ARG A 12 -4.65 14.25 -21.89
CA ARG A 12 -5.02 14.04 -23.31
C ARG A 12 -5.06 12.56 -23.69
N TRP A 13 -4.11 11.78 -23.19
CA TRP A 13 -3.97 10.34 -23.45
C TRP A 13 -4.64 9.46 -22.40
N ARG A 14 -5.57 10.04 -21.62
CA ARG A 14 -6.40 9.27 -20.70
C ARG A 14 -7.26 8.29 -21.51
N PRO A 15 -7.27 6.98 -21.16
CA PRO A 15 -8.14 5.99 -21.79
C PRO A 15 -9.60 6.44 -21.87
N LYS A 16 -10.20 6.32 -23.06
CA LYS A 16 -11.61 6.65 -23.34
C LYS A 16 -12.51 5.41 -23.36
N GLN A 17 -11.89 4.24 -23.45
CA GLN A 17 -12.52 2.92 -23.42
C GLN A 17 -11.68 1.94 -22.59
N PHE A 18 -12.30 0.83 -22.19
CA PHE A 18 -11.66 -0.18 -21.35
C PHE A 18 -10.55 -0.97 -22.07
N ASP A 19 -10.60 -1.09 -23.39
CA ASP A 19 -9.58 -1.72 -24.24
C ASP A 19 -8.26 -0.95 -24.28
N GLN A 20 -8.31 0.37 -24.03
CA GLN A 20 -7.17 1.26 -23.96
C GLN A 20 -6.48 1.23 -22.58
N LEU A 21 -7.06 0.54 -21.59
CA LEU A 21 -6.52 0.44 -20.25
C LEU A 21 -5.37 -0.57 -20.19
N VAL A 22 -4.15 -0.09 -19.99
CA VAL A 22 -2.95 -0.93 -20.03
C VAL A 22 -2.78 -1.70 -18.72
N GLY A 23 -2.62 -3.03 -18.82
CA GLY A 23 -2.19 -3.88 -17.70
C GLY A 23 -3.26 -4.27 -16.69
N GLN A 24 -4.54 -3.98 -16.95
CA GLN A 24 -5.67 -4.25 -16.04
C GLN A 24 -6.73 -5.17 -16.64
N ASP A 25 -6.33 -6.14 -17.47
CA ASP A 25 -7.24 -7.04 -18.20
C ASP A 25 -8.22 -7.78 -17.29
N HIS A 26 -7.78 -8.16 -16.07
CA HIS A 26 -8.63 -8.85 -15.11
C HIS A 26 -9.73 -7.96 -14.54
N VAL A 27 -9.44 -6.67 -14.31
CA VAL A 27 -10.45 -5.69 -13.85
C VAL A 27 -11.45 -5.45 -14.97
N THR A 28 -10.98 -5.15 -16.18
CA THR A 28 -11.82 -4.91 -17.36
C THR A 28 -12.76 -6.09 -17.61
N ARG A 29 -12.24 -7.32 -17.59
CA ARG A 29 -13.05 -8.53 -17.79
C ARG A 29 -14.12 -8.70 -16.71
N ALA A 30 -13.76 -8.50 -15.44
CA ALA A 30 -14.70 -8.69 -14.34
C ALA A 30 -15.82 -7.64 -14.33
N LEU A 31 -15.50 -6.37 -14.63
CA LEU A 31 -16.51 -5.31 -14.78
C LEU A 31 -17.41 -5.56 -16.01
N GLY A 32 -16.83 -6.02 -17.13
CA GLY A 32 -17.59 -6.43 -18.31
C GLY A 32 -18.60 -7.53 -18.02
N ASN A 33 -18.14 -8.61 -17.39
CA ASN A 33 -19.02 -9.71 -16.99
C ASN A 33 -20.15 -9.26 -16.05
N ALA A 34 -19.86 -8.33 -15.11
CA ALA A 34 -20.88 -7.80 -14.20
C ALA A 34 -21.98 -7.04 -14.96
N ILE A 35 -21.60 -6.27 -15.99
CA ILE A 35 -22.54 -5.56 -16.87
C ILE A 35 -23.36 -6.57 -17.69
N GLU A 36 -22.69 -7.49 -18.38
CA GLU A 36 -23.35 -8.47 -19.26
C GLU A 36 -24.34 -9.37 -18.52
N MET A 37 -24.00 -9.78 -17.28
CA MET A 37 -24.86 -10.61 -16.45
C MET A 37 -25.95 -9.82 -15.71
N GLY A 38 -25.98 -8.49 -15.84
CA GLY A 38 -26.88 -7.61 -15.08
C GLY A 38 -26.64 -7.65 -13.56
N ARG A 39 -25.45 -8.08 -13.12
CA ARG A 39 -25.07 -8.22 -11.70
C ARG A 39 -24.28 -7.00 -11.23
N ILE A 40 -24.85 -5.82 -11.44
CA ILE A 40 -24.24 -4.55 -11.05
C ILE A 40 -24.41 -4.36 -9.54
N GLY A 41 -23.32 -4.52 -8.79
CA GLY A 41 -23.27 -4.23 -7.35
C GLY A 41 -23.54 -2.76 -7.03
N HIS A 42 -23.87 -2.48 -5.77
CA HIS A 42 -24.11 -1.12 -5.29
C HIS A 42 -22.83 -0.37 -4.93
N ALA A 43 -21.76 -1.08 -4.56
CA ALA A 43 -20.49 -0.48 -4.16
C ALA A 43 -19.28 -1.28 -4.68
N TYR A 44 -18.27 -0.55 -5.16
CA TYR A 44 -17.02 -1.08 -5.71
C TYR A 44 -15.85 -0.42 -5.00
N LEU A 45 -14.82 -1.19 -4.66
CA LEU A 45 -13.59 -0.70 -4.04
C LEU A 45 -12.40 -1.01 -4.95
N PHE A 46 -11.85 0.02 -5.58
CA PHE A 46 -10.69 -0.03 -6.45
C PHE A 46 -9.43 0.24 -5.65
N VAL A 47 -8.57 -0.77 -5.56
CA VAL A 47 -7.38 -0.75 -4.69
C VAL A 47 -6.14 -0.91 -5.54
N GLY A 48 -5.13 -0.07 -5.35
CA GLY A 48 -3.82 -0.31 -5.96
C GLY A 48 -2.96 0.94 -6.03
N PRO A 49 -1.70 0.81 -6.47
CA PRO A 49 -0.76 1.93 -6.52
C PRO A 49 -1.27 3.13 -7.31
N ARG A 50 -0.69 4.30 -7.06
CA ARG A 50 -0.98 5.51 -7.84
C ARG A 50 -0.64 5.29 -9.32
N GLY A 51 -1.39 5.94 -10.21
CA GLY A 51 -1.10 5.91 -11.64
C GLY A 51 -1.49 4.62 -12.39
N THR A 52 -2.05 3.61 -11.71
CA THR A 52 -2.49 2.33 -12.31
C THR A 52 -3.84 2.41 -13.05
N GLY A 53 -4.55 3.54 -12.98
CA GLY A 53 -5.79 3.79 -13.71
C GLY A 53 -7.09 3.65 -12.92
N LYS A 54 -7.06 3.63 -11.58
CA LYS A 54 -8.25 3.53 -10.71
C LYS A 54 -9.35 4.55 -11.04
N THR A 55 -9.07 5.84 -10.92
CA THR A 55 -10.03 6.94 -11.17
C THR A 55 -10.48 6.96 -12.64
N THR A 56 -9.58 6.61 -13.58
CA THR A 56 -9.94 6.48 -15.00
C THR A 56 -10.92 5.33 -15.22
N SER A 57 -10.67 4.18 -14.59
CA SER A 57 -11.57 3.02 -14.67
C SER A 57 -12.92 3.31 -14.01
N ALA A 58 -12.95 4.13 -12.95
CA ALA A 58 -14.19 4.58 -12.34
C ALA A 58 -15.04 5.41 -13.32
N ARG A 59 -14.41 6.36 -14.05
CA ARG A 59 -15.08 7.12 -15.12
C ARG A 59 -15.55 6.24 -16.26
N LEU A 60 -14.70 5.32 -16.73
CA LEU A 60 -15.07 4.38 -17.78
C LEU A 60 -16.23 3.48 -17.37
N PHE A 61 -16.23 3.01 -16.13
CA PHE A 61 -17.32 2.20 -15.60
C PHE A 61 -18.61 3.02 -15.47
N ALA A 62 -18.52 4.25 -14.98
CA ALA A 62 -19.66 5.16 -14.94
C ALA A 62 -20.22 5.45 -16.34
N LYS A 63 -19.36 5.70 -17.32
CA LYS A 63 -19.71 5.84 -18.73
C LYS A 63 -20.42 4.59 -19.25
N SER A 64 -19.89 3.40 -18.95
CA SER A 64 -20.47 2.13 -19.35
C SER A 64 -21.85 1.88 -18.73
N LEU A 65 -22.05 2.20 -17.45
CA LEU A 65 -23.32 2.01 -16.75
C LEU A 65 -24.41 2.99 -17.21
N ASN A 66 -24.00 4.22 -17.56
CA ASN A 66 -24.90 5.30 -17.95
C ASN A 66 -24.98 5.51 -19.48
N TRP A 67 -24.51 4.56 -20.28
CA TRP A 67 -24.66 4.64 -21.72
C TRP A 67 -26.14 4.62 -22.13
N GLU A 68 -26.51 5.47 -23.08
CA GLU A 68 -27.90 5.76 -23.47
C GLU A 68 -28.65 4.52 -23.97
N ASN A 69 -27.94 3.63 -24.67
CA ASN A 69 -28.48 2.37 -25.18
C ASN A 69 -28.51 1.22 -24.14
N GLY A 70 -28.17 1.53 -22.89
CA GLY A 70 -28.12 0.58 -21.77
C GLY A 70 -26.69 0.22 -21.35
N PRO A 71 -26.50 -0.42 -20.18
CA PRO A 71 -25.17 -0.74 -19.70
C PRO A 71 -24.36 -1.61 -20.68
N SER A 72 -23.18 -1.13 -21.11
CA SER A 72 -22.29 -1.84 -22.03
C SER A 72 -20.83 -1.51 -21.78
N LEU A 73 -19.93 -2.48 -21.95
CA LEU A 73 -18.49 -2.24 -21.86
C LEU A 73 -17.95 -1.43 -23.05
N LEU A 74 -18.51 -1.69 -24.24
CA LEU A 74 -18.20 -0.94 -25.46
C LEU A 74 -19.28 0.13 -25.65
N THR A 75 -18.85 1.38 -25.52
CA THR A 75 -19.71 2.56 -25.67
C THR A 75 -19.22 3.36 -26.86
N GLU A 76 -20.13 3.97 -27.61
CA GLU A 76 -19.76 4.85 -28.71
C GLU A 76 -18.94 6.06 -28.19
N GLU A 77 -18.00 6.54 -29.01
CA GLU A 77 -17.10 7.64 -28.59
C GLU A 77 -17.77 9.02 -28.66
N ASP A 78 -18.86 9.14 -29.40
CA ASP A 78 -19.60 10.37 -29.68
C ASP A 78 -20.81 10.60 -28.78
N SER A 79 -21.13 9.69 -27.85
CA SER A 79 -22.21 9.91 -26.86
C SER A 79 -21.92 11.14 -26.00
N GLU A 80 -22.89 12.06 -25.94
CA GLU A 80 -22.80 13.31 -25.19
C GLU A 80 -22.66 13.04 -23.68
N ILE A 81 -23.46 12.11 -23.14
CA ILE A 81 -23.36 11.69 -21.73
C ILE A 81 -21.99 11.08 -21.46
N GLY A 82 -21.50 10.22 -22.37
CA GLY A 82 -20.21 9.58 -22.21
C GLY A 82 -19.05 10.57 -22.20
N GLN A 83 -19.07 11.58 -23.06
CA GLN A 83 -18.08 12.66 -23.06
C GLN A 83 -18.19 13.53 -21.80
N ALA A 84 -19.40 13.90 -21.40
CA ALA A 84 -19.63 14.67 -20.17
C ALA A 84 -19.09 13.95 -18.92
N ILE A 85 -19.26 12.63 -18.82
CA ILE A 85 -18.69 11.82 -17.73
C ILE A 85 -17.16 11.84 -17.78
N MET A 86 -16.56 11.58 -18.94
CA MET A 86 -15.10 11.53 -19.07
C MET A 86 -14.43 12.87 -18.73
N GLU A 87 -15.09 13.99 -19.04
CA GLU A 87 -14.64 15.34 -18.74
C GLU A 87 -14.96 15.80 -17.32
N GLY A 88 -15.79 15.06 -16.57
CA GLY A 88 -16.20 15.42 -15.21
C GLY A 88 -17.26 16.52 -15.15
N ARG A 89 -18.10 16.64 -16.18
CA ARG A 89 -19.18 17.64 -16.28
C ARG A 89 -20.58 17.06 -16.04
N CYS A 90 -20.69 15.73 -15.90
CA CYS A 90 -21.98 15.08 -15.68
C CYS A 90 -22.48 15.29 -14.25
N LEU A 91 -23.74 15.76 -14.10
CA LEU A 91 -24.35 16.00 -12.79
C LEU A 91 -24.64 14.73 -11.99
N ASP A 92 -24.86 13.61 -12.69
CA ASP A 92 -25.16 12.31 -12.07
C ASP A 92 -23.91 11.48 -11.77
N VAL A 93 -22.72 11.95 -12.16
CA VAL A 93 -21.44 11.31 -11.83
C VAL A 93 -20.61 12.29 -11.03
N ILE A 94 -20.65 12.13 -9.71
CA ILE A 94 -20.06 13.06 -8.75
C ILE A 94 -18.72 12.48 -8.29
N GLU A 95 -17.63 13.20 -8.60
CA GLU A 95 -16.29 12.83 -8.16
C GLU A 95 -15.87 13.66 -6.96
N ILE A 96 -15.46 13.00 -5.89
CA ILE A 96 -15.05 13.61 -4.63
C ILE A 96 -13.66 13.10 -4.29
N ASP A 97 -12.74 14.03 -4.09
CA ASP A 97 -11.47 13.73 -3.47
C ASP A 97 -11.65 13.75 -1.94
N ALA A 98 -11.49 12.59 -1.31
CA ALA A 98 -11.62 12.44 0.13
C ALA A 98 -10.54 13.22 0.89
N ALA A 99 -9.39 13.53 0.28
CA ALA A 99 -8.34 14.31 0.94
C ALA A 99 -8.80 15.76 1.21
N SER A 100 -9.59 16.35 0.32
CA SER A 100 -10.15 17.70 0.49
C SER A 100 -11.55 17.73 1.11
N ASN A 101 -12.26 16.59 1.10
CA ASN A 101 -13.65 16.47 1.56
C ASN A 101 -13.78 15.36 2.63
N ASN A 102 -12.92 15.38 3.65
CA ASN A 102 -12.86 14.34 4.69
C ASN A 102 -13.85 14.54 5.87
N GLY A 103 -14.56 15.66 5.90
CA GLY A 103 -15.45 16.05 6.98
C GLY A 103 -16.77 15.27 6.98
N VAL A 104 -17.37 15.19 8.18
CA VAL A 104 -18.64 14.47 8.40
C VAL A 104 -19.81 15.16 7.70
N GLU A 105 -19.79 16.49 7.67
CA GLU A 105 -20.92 17.27 7.18
C GLU A 105 -21.09 17.15 5.65
N GLN A 106 -19.99 17.26 4.90
CA GLN A 106 -19.99 17.05 3.44
C GLN A 106 -20.53 15.65 3.08
N VAL A 107 -20.20 14.65 3.89
CA VAL A 107 -20.64 13.28 3.67
C VAL A 107 -22.10 13.07 4.07
N ARG A 108 -22.63 13.82 5.05
CA ARG A 108 -24.07 13.84 5.37
C ARG A 108 -24.87 14.50 4.25
N GLU A 109 -24.39 15.60 3.70
CA GLU A 109 -25.00 16.24 2.53
C GLU A 109 -25.07 15.25 1.37
N LEU A 110 -23.97 14.55 1.09
CA LEU A 110 -23.94 13.50 0.06
C LEU A 110 -24.98 12.41 0.33
N ARG A 111 -25.06 11.92 1.58
CA ARG A 111 -26.01 10.89 2.00
C ARG A 111 -27.45 11.31 1.74
N ASP A 112 -27.79 12.56 2.01
CA ASP A 112 -29.13 13.10 1.82
C ASP A 112 -29.42 13.28 0.32
N GLU A 113 -28.42 13.72 -0.46
CA GLU A 113 -28.53 13.80 -1.91
C GLU A 113 -28.69 12.45 -2.62
N CYS A 114 -28.24 11.35 -2.00
CA CYS A 114 -28.39 9.99 -2.57
C CYS A 114 -29.86 9.58 -2.71
N GLN A 115 -30.76 10.16 -1.92
CA GLN A 115 -32.18 9.80 -1.92
C GLN A 115 -32.89 10.26 -3.21
N TYR A 116 -32.38 11.31 -3.86
CA TYR A 116 -32.97 11.84 -5.08
C TYR A 116 -32.60 11.00 -6.30
N ALA A 117 -33.54 10.88 -7.24
CA ALA A 117 -33.33 10.20 -8.52
C ALA A 117 -32.29 10.94 -9.38
N PRO A 118 -31.60 10.24 -10.30
CA PRO A 118 -30.67 10.88 -11.24
C PRO A 118 -31.42 11.86 -12.17
N ALA A 119 -30.74 12.91 -12.61
CA ALA A 119 -31.31 13.97 -13.43
C ALA A 119 -31.45 13.58 -14.91
N GLN A 120 -30.43 12.94 -15.47
CA GLN A 120 -30.34 12.60 -16.90
C GLN A 120 -29.87 11.16 -17.16
N CYS A 121 -29.17 10.56 -16.21
CA CYS A 121 -28.58 9.23 -16.35
C CYS A 121 -29.47 8.11 -15.76
N ARG A 122 -29.11 6.85 -16.04
CA ARG A 122 -29.75 5.68 -15.43
C ARG A 122 -29.39 5.51 -13.95
N PHE A 123 -28.13 5.80 -13.61
CA PHE A 123 -27.59 5.68 -12.27
C PHE A 123 -26.94 6.99 -11.83
N LYS A 124 -27.10 7.30 -10.54
CA LYS A 124 -26.34 8.35 -9.84
C LYS A 124 -25.11 7.70 -9.21
N ILE A 125 -23.93 8.08 -9.68
CA ILE A 125 -22.67 7.40 -9.37
C ILE A 125 -21.77 8.35 -8.58
N TYR A 126 -21.34 7.91 -7.40
CA TYR A 126 -20.39 8.63 -6.56
C TYR A 126 -19.02 7.97 -6.65
N VAL A 127 -18.04 8.70 -7.17
CA VAL A 127 -16.64 8.28 -7.22
C VAL A 127 -15.88 8.99 -6.10
N ILE A 128 -15.45 8.24 -5.09
CA ILE A 128 -14.71 8.80 -3.95
C ILE A 128 -13.26 8.33 -4.05
N ASP A 129 -12.38 9.24 -4.45
CA ASP A 129 -10.94 8.97 -4.59
C ASP A 129 -10.22 9.17 -3.25
N GLU A 130 -9.10 8.45 -3.08
CA GLU A 130 -8.33 8.34 -1.84
C GLU A 130 -9.20 8.15 -0.59
N VAL A 131 -10.18 7.23 -0.67
CA VAL A 131 -11.21 7.02 0.37
C VAL A 131 -10.62 6.82 1.78
N HIS A 132 -9.40 6.29 1.90
CA HIS A 132 -8.70 6.11 3.17
C HIS A 132 -8.43 7.42 3.94
N MET A 133 -8.57 8.58 3.29
CA MET A 133 -8.42 9.91 3.87
C MET A 133 -9.71 10.42 4.55
N LEU A 134 -10.85 9.75 4.38
CA LEU A 134 -12.09 10.12 5.08
C LEU A 134 -11.94 9.90 6.59
N SER A 135 -12.55 10.81 7.37
CA SER A 135 -12.63 10.63 8.82
C SER A 135 -13.54 9.45 9.19
N GLN A 136 -13.29 8.82 10.35
CA GLN A 136 -14.13 7.72 10.85
C GLN A 136 -15.60 8.13 11.00
N ALA A 137 -15.85 9.36 11.44
CA ALA A 137 -17.21 9.86 11.59
C ALA A 137 -17.90 10.06 10.23
N ALA A 138 -17.18 10.52 9.20
CA ALA A 138 -17.69 10.60 7.84
C ALA A 138 -18.02 9.20 7.28
N PHE A 139 -17.15 8.22 7.54
CA PHE A 139 -17.42 6.84 7.16
C PHE A 139 -18.69 6.27 7.79
N ASN A 140 -18.87 6.47 9.10
CA ASN A 140 -20.05 5.98 9.81
C ASN A 140 -21.34 6.64 9.28
N ALA A 141 -21.27 7.88 8.79
CA ALA A 141 -22.41 8.54 8.16
C ALA A 141 -22.84 7.87 6.84
N LEU A 142 -21.92 7.23 6.11
CA LEU A 142 -22.21 6.50 4.86
C LEU A 142 -22.68 5.06 5.07
N LEU A 143 -22.42 4.46 6.23
CA LEU A 143 -22.67 3.03 6.44
C LEU A 143 -24.13 2.64 6.19
N LYS A 144 -25.08 3.44 6.69
CA LYS A 144 -26.52 3.20 6.47
C LYS A 144 -26.87 3.18 4.97
N THR A 145 -26.34 4.12 4.21
CA THR A 145 -26.57 4.22 2.77
C THR A 145 -25.84 3.15 1.98
N LEU A 146 -24.73 2.61 2.49
CA LEU A 146 -24.06 1.45 1.88
C LEU A 146 -24.76 0.13 2.19
N GLU A 147 -25.43 0.02 3.34
CA GLU A 147 -26.22 -1.16 3.71
C GLU A 147 -27.55 -1.23 2.97
N GLU A 148 -28.23 -0.10 2.85
CA GLU A 148 -29.54 0.01 2.19
C GLU A 148 -29.49 1.09 1.08
N PRO A 149 -28.69 0.89 0.02
CA PRO A 149 -28.55 1.88 -1.04
C PRO A 149 -29.81 1.93 -1.91
N PRO A 150 -30.24 3.14 -2.32
CA PRO A 150 -31.25 3.27 -3.35
C PRO A 150 -30.82 2.52 -4.64
N PRO A 151 -31.74 1.86 -5.38
CA PRO A 151 -31.37 1.03 -6.53
C PRO A 151 -30.61 1.78 -7.64
N HIS A 152 -30.87 3.08 -7.78
CA HIS A 152 -30.25 3.97 -8.76
C HIS A 152 -28.87 4.50 -8.33
N VAL A 153 -28.47 4.33 -7.07
CA VAL A 153 -27.18 4.81 -6.55
C VAL A 153 -26.11 3.73 -6.70
N LYS A 154 -24.92 4.14 -7.13
CA LYS A 154 -23.71 3.31 -7.17
C LYS A 154 -22.53 4.06 -6.57
N PHE A 155 -21.74 3.38 -5.74
CA PHE A 155 -20.50 3.90 -5.17
C PHE A 155 -19.29 3.26 -5.81
N ILE A 156 -18.29 4.06 -6.15
CA ILE A 156 -16.97 3.61 -6.59
C ILE A 156 -15.94 4.29 -5.70
N PHE A 157 -15.38 3.53 -4.77
CA PHE A 157 -14.30 3.97 -3.90
C PHE A 157 -12.96 3.65 -4.55
N ALA A 158 -12.00 4.57 -4.51
CA ALA A 158 -10.64 4.32 -4.92
C ALA A 158 -9.65 4.61 -3.78
N THR A 159 -8.63 3.77 -3.63
CA THR A 159 -7.57 3.98 -2.64
C THR A 159 -6.23 3.48 -3.13
N THR A 160 -5.17 4.19 -2.74
CA THR A 160 -3.78 3.70 -2.82
C THR A 160 -3.39 2.81 -1.63
N GLU A 161 -4.06 2.98 -0.50
CA GLU A 161 -3.73 2.31 0.76
C GLU A 161 -4.85 1.39 1.24
N SER A 162 -4.78 0.12 0.86
CA SER A 162 -5.82 -0.86 1.20
C SER A 162 -5.97 -1.12 2.71
N ARG A 163 -4.86 -0.99 3.46
CA ARG A 163 -4.81 -1.32 4.89
C ARG A 163 -5.41 -0.24 5.77
N LYS A 164 -5.49 1.00 5.28
CA LYS A 164 -6.09 2.13 6.00
C LYS A 164 -7.61 2.22 5.80
N VAL A 165 -8.17 1.47 4.86
CA VAL A 165 -9.63 1.43 4.66
C VAL A 165 -10.27 0.58 5.75
N LEU A 166 -11.35 1.09 6.35
CA LEU A 166 -12.08 0.40 7.40
C LEU A 166 -12.63 -0.96 6.91
N PRO A 167 -12.54 -2.04 7.73
CA PRO A 167 -13.08 -3.34 7.38
C PRO A 167 -14.58 -3.33 7.07
N THR A 168 -15.34 -2.44 7.71
CA THR A 168 -16.80 -2.28 7.53
C THR A 168 -17.19 -1.86 6.11
N ILE A 169 -16.32 -1.15 5.39
CA ILE A 169 -16.54 -0.75 3.99
C ILE A 169 -16.11 -1.86 3.07
N THR A 170 -14.94 -2.45 3.36
CA THR A 170 -14.40 -3.55 2.56
C THR A 170 -15.36 -4.73 2.51
N SER A 171 -16.10 -5.01 3.59
CA SER A 171 -17.10 -6.09 3.62
C SER A 171 -18.37 -5.82 2.80
N ARG A 172 -18.66 -4.55 2.48
CA ARG A 172 -19.85 -4.12 1.72
C ARG A 172 -19.54 -3.77 0.26
N CYS A 173 -18.26 -3.78 -0.13
CA CYS A 173 -17.82 -3.44 -1.49
C CYS A 173 -17.32 -4.68 -2.24
N GLN A 174 -17.56 -4.71 -3.55
CA GLN A 174 -16.81 -5.62 -4.42
C GLN A 174 -15.41 -5.05 -4.63
N ARG A 175 -14.38 -5.78 -4.18
CA ARG A 175 -12.98 -5.33 -4.24
C ARG A 175 -12.33 -5.70 -5.58
N PHE A 176 -11.70 -4.72 -6.22
CA PHE A 176 -10.91 -4.88 -7.43
C PHE A 176 -9.48 -4.39 -7.20
N GLU A 177 -8.52 -5.28 -7.42
CA GLU A 177 -7.10 -4.97 -7.21
C GLU A 177 -6.43 -4.58 -8.53
N PHE A 178 -5.96 -3.35 -8.60
CA PHE A 178 -5.17 -2.81 -9.69
C PHE A 178 -3.70 -3.13 -9.48
N ARG A 179 -3.08 -3.70 -10.50
CA ARG A 179 -1.68 -4.14 -10.44
C ARG A 179 -0.75 -3.05 -10.96
N PRO A 180 0.49 -2.94 -10.46
CA PRO A 180 1.51 -2.13 -11.12
C PRO A 180 1.65 -2.55 -12.59
N ILE A 181 1.76 -1.57 -13.49
CA ILE A 181 1.92 -1.83 -14.92
C ILE A 181 3.40 -2.20 -15.17
N SER A 182 3.67 -3.21 -16.00
CA SER A 182 5.06 -3.58 -16.28
C SER A 182 5.81 -2.48 -17.03
N SER A 183 7.10 -2.30 -16.75
CA SER A 183 7.92 -1.26 -17.41
C SER A 183 7.90 -1.40 -18.93
N LYS A 184 7.89 -2.64 -19.46
CA LYS A 184 7.77 -2.93 -20.90
C LYS A 184 6.46 -2.39 -21.49
N GLN A 185 5.33 -2.59 -20.79
CA GLN A 185 4.04 -2.08 -21.24
C GLN A 185 3.97 -0.55 -21.16
N ILE A 186 4.59 0.06 -20.13
CA ILE A 186 4.69 1.52 -20.03
C ILE A 186 5.53 2.07 -21.18
N ALA A 187 6.74 1.56 -21.40
CA ALA A 187 7.63 2.00 -22.47
C ALA A 187 6.97 1.86 -23.86
N ALA A 188 6.30 0.73 -24.13
CA ALA A 188 5.54 0.54 -25.36
C ALA A 188 4.43 1.59 -25.53
N LYS A 189 3.69 1.90 -24.46
CA LYS A 189 2.66 2.94 -24.52
C LYS A 189 3.23 4.33 -24.71
N LEU A 190 4.34 4.67 -24.05
CA LEU A 190 5.03 5.95 -24.24
C LEU A 190 5.56 6.09 -25.68
N TYR A 191 6.03 4.99 -26.28
CA TYR A 191 6.45 4.97 -27.68
C TYR A 191 5.29 5.30 -28.63
N ASP A 192 4.12 4.67 -28.42
CA ASP A 192 2.91 4.97 -29.20
C ASP A 192 2.48 6.45 -29.08
N ILE A 193 2.61 7.01 -27.87
CA ILE A 193 2.34 8.43 -27.61
C ILE A 193 3.36 9.30 -28.37
N CYS A 194 4.66 9.03 -28.26
CA CYS A 194 5.68 9.82 -28.96
C CYS A 194 5.46 9.80 -30.48
N LYS A 195 5.15 8.62 -31.05
CA LYS A 195 4.89 8.45 -32.48
C LYS A 195 3.70 9.26 -32.97
N SER A 196 2.63 9.32 -32.19
CA SER A 196 1.41 10.06 -32.55
C SER A 196 1.54 11.57 -32.34
N GLU A 197 2.38 11.98 -31.38
CA GLU A 197 2.72 13.39 -31.12
C GLU A 197 3.82 13.92 -32.05
N GLY A 198 4.47 13.06 -32.85
CA GLY A 198 5.58 13.44 -33.72
C GLY A 198 6.85 13.81 -32.97
N ILE A 199 7.13 13.08 -31.89
CA ILE A 199 8.29 13.26 -31.00
C ILE A 199 9.25 12.10 -31.24
N GLU A 200 10.53 12.41 -31.45
CA GLU A 200 11.59 11.43 -31.61
C GLU A 200 12.15 11.09 -30.22
N ALA A 201 11.92 9.88 -29.73
CA ALA A 201 12.46 9.42 -28.45
C ALA A 201 13.25 8.12 -28.63
N GLU A 202 14.41 8.03 -27.99
CA GLU A 202 15.20 6.80 -27.96
C GLU A 202 14.49 5.72 -27.12
N PRO A 203 14.49 4.45 -27.55
CA PRO A 203 13.89 3.35 -26.77
C PRO A 203 14.42 3.28 -25.33
N GLU A 204 15.73 3.49 -25.15
CA GLU A 204 16.42 3.46 -23.86
C GLU A 204 15.97 4.61 -22.94
N ALA A 205 15.64 5.78 -23.51
CA ALA A 205 15.07 6.91 -22.78
C ALA A 205 13.68 6.57 -22.23
N LEU A 206 12.83 5.96 -23.06
CA LEU A 206 11.49 5.53 -22.66
C LEU A 206 11.53 4.42 -21.60
N ASP A 207 12.48 3.49 -21.71
CA ASP A 207 12.72 2.47 -20.69
C ASP A 207 13.15 3.08 -19.35
N SER A 208 14.01 4.11 -19.37
CA SER A 208 14.39 4.84 -18.16
C SER A 208 13.20 5.57 -17.52
N ILE A 209 12.35 6.24 -18.32
CA ILE A 209 11.11 6.84 -17.82
C ILE A 209 10.16 5.78 -17.24
N ALA A 210 10.03 4.64 -17.90
CA ALA A 210 9.19 3.55 -17.43
C ALA A 210 9.68 2.95 -16.10
N ARG A 211 11.01 2.81 -15.93
CA ARG A 211 11.63 2.40 -14.65
C ARG A 211 11.43 3.43 -13.55
N LEU A 212 11.51 4.72 -13.88
CA LEU A 212 11.27 5.82 -12.94
C LEU A 212 9.83 5.81 -12.43
N ALA A 213 8.87 5.54 -13.31
CA ALA A 213 7.44 5.58 -13.00
C ALA A 213 6.94 4.45 -12.09
N ALA A 214 7.76 3.43 -11.78
CA ALA A 214 7.47 2.36 -10.84
C ALA A 214 6.07 1.71 -11.00
N GLY A 215 5.60 1.56 -12.24
CA GLY A 215 4.31 0.95 -12.56
C GLY A 215 3.11 1.89 -12.68
N GLY A 216 3.30 3.20 -12.54
CA GLY A 216 2.27 4.23 -12.72
C GLY A 216 2.30 4.87 -14.12
N MET A 217 1.27 4.63 -14.95
CA MET A 217 1.18 5.23 -16.30
C MET A 217 1.07 6.76 -16.24
N ARG A 218 0.33 7.29 -15.26
CA ARG A 218 0.17 8.75 -15.09
C ARG A 218 1.51 9.43 -14.81
N ASP A 219 2.31 8.84 -13.94
CA ASP A 219 3.61 9.39 -13.56
C ASP A 219 4.59 9.27 -14.75
N ALA A 220 4.59 8.15 -15.48
CA ALA A 220 5.35 7.98 -16.72
C ALA A 220 5.01 9.04 -17.79
N GLN A 221 3.73 9.28 -18.03
CA GLN A 221 3.26 10.29 -18.99
C GLN A 221 3.61 11.71 -18.54
N SER A 222 3.58 11.99 -17.24
CA SER A 222 3.96 13.29 -16.69
C SER A 222 5.47 13.51 -16.84
N SER A 223 6.27 12.47 -16.62
CA SER A 223 7.71 12.52 -16.85
C SER A 223 8.06 12.74 -18.31
N LEU A 224 7.37 12.07 -19.24
CA LEU A 224 7.53 12.30 -20.67
C LEU A 224 7.20 13.75 -21.06
N ASP A 225 6.10 14.32 -20.55
CA ASP A 225 5.70 15.71 -20.80
C ASP A 225 6.76 16.72 -20.33
N GLN A 226 7.38 16.44 -19.17
CA GLN A 226 8.48 17.23 -18.63
C GLN A 226 9.73 17.13 -19.53
N MET A 227 10.09 15.93 -20.00
CA MET A 227 11.22 15.74 -20.92
C MET A 227 11.01 16.46 -22.24
N ILE A 228 9.80 16.43 -22.79
CA ILE A 228 9.45 17.16 -24.01
C ILE A 228 9.57 18.67 -23.79
N SER A 229 9.20 19.15 -22.60
CA SER A 229 9.34 20.56 -22.25
C SER A 229 10.81 21.00 -22.14
N PHE A 230 11.70 20.08 -21.74
CA PHE A 230 13.14 20.35 -21.58
C PHE A 230 13.92 20.20 -22.90
N CYS A 231 13.78 19.07 -23.59
CA CYS A 231 14.55 18.73 -24.81
C CYS A 231 13.86 19.16 -26.12
N GLY A 232 12.57 19.51 -26.07
CA GLY A 232 11.75 19.75 -27.25
C GLY A 232 11.31 18.45 -27.92
N LYS A 233 11.58 18.31 -29.23
CA LYS A 233 11.06 17.19 -30.04
C LYS A 233 11.94 15.94 -30.08
N LYS A 234 13.14 16.00 -29.47
CA LYS A 234 14.07 14.88 -29.42
C LYS A 234 14.37 14.57 -27.97
N VAL A 235 14.13 13.33 -27.52
CA VAL A 235 14.38 12.89 -26.15
C VAL A 235 15.42 11.78 -26.18
N LEU A 236 16.62 12.07 -25.68
CA LEU A 236 17.73 11.12 -25.60
C LEU A 236 17.81 10.50 -24.20
N GLN A 237 18.46 9.33 -24.07
CA GLN A 237 18.63 8.69 -22.78
C GLN A 237 19.44 9.57 -21.81
N SER A 238 20.51 10.21 -22.30
CA SER A 238 21.36 11.11 -21.51
C SER A 238 20.55 12.22 -20.85
N ASP A 239 19.60 12.79 -21.57
CA ASP A 239 18.80 13.92 -21.08
C ASP A 239 17.88 13.48 -19.95
N VAL A 240 17.30 12.27 -20.06
CA VAL A 240 16.46 11.70 -19.00
C VAL A 240 17.28 11.47 -17.73
N LEU A 241 18.49 10.93 -17.88
CA LEU A 241 19.38 10.68 -16.73
C LEU A 241 19.80 12.00 -16.06
N GLU A 242 20.12 13.03 -16.84
CA GLU A 242 20.50 14.35 -16.32
C GLU A 242 19.33 15.05 -15.62
N VAL A 243 18.16 15.12 -16.25
CA VAL A 243 16.99 15.85 -15.72
C VAL A 243 16.45 15.22 -14.43
N TYR A 244 16.46 13.89 -14.35
CA TYR A 244 15.98 13.16 -13.17
C TYR A 244 17.08 12.79 -12.18
N GLY A 245 18.33 13.20 -12.43
CA GLY A 245 19.46 12.88 -11.56
C GLY A 245 19.66 11.38 -11.36
N LEU A 246 19.52 10.58 -12.43
CA LEU A 246 19.60 9.12 -12.36
C LEU A 246 21.01 8.64 -12.69
N ALA A 247 21.46 7.60 -11.99
CA ALA A 247 22.69 6.90 -12.32
C ALA A 247 22.54 6.15 -13.65
N SER A 248 23.58 6.17 -14.48
CA SER A 248 23.60 5.39 -15.72
C SER A 248 23.71 3.89 -15.42
N PRO A 249 23.26 3.00 -16.33
CA PRO A 249 23.42 1.55 -16.19
C PRO A 249 24.87 1.13 -15.93
N GLU A 250 25.83 1.83 -16.55
CA GLU A 250 27.26 1.60 -16.38
C GLU A 250 27.73 1.96 -14.97
N GLN A 251 27.25 3.07 -14.40
CA GLN A 251 27.57 3.47 -13.02
C GLN A 251 26.99 2.49 -12.01
N VAL A 252 25.74 2.02 -12.21
CA VAL A 252 25.10 1.01 -11.36
C VAL A 252 25.85 -0.33 -11.46
N SER A 253 26.26 -0.72 -12.67
CA SER A 253 27.09 -1.92 -12.88
C SER A 253 28.46 -1.80 -12.20
N ALA A 254 29.10 -0.64 -12.28
CA ALA A 254 30.38 -0.37 -11.59
C ALA A 254 30.24 -0.46 -10.06
N LEU A 255 29.15 0.04 -9.49
CA LEU A 255 28.82 -0.16 -8.07
C LEU A 255 28.62 -1.64 -7.75
N GLY A 256 27.85 -2.38 -8.56
CA GLY A 256 27.62 -3.81 -8.39
C GLY A 256 28.91 -4.62 -8.37
N MET A 257 29.82 -4.33 -9.31
CA MET A 257 31.15 -4.93 -9.38
C MET A 257 32.03 -4.55 -8.19
N GLY A 258 32.00 -3.29 -7.75
CA GLY A 258 32.71 -2.84 -6.56
C GLY A 258 32.23 -3.55 -5.29
N VAL A 259 30.92 -3.76 -5.15
CA VAL A 259 30.33 -4.50 -4.01
C VAL A 259 30.71 -5.97 -4.08
N ALA A 260 30.64 -6.60 -5.26
CA ALA A 260 30.97 -8.01 -5.44
C ALA A 260 32.46 -8.33 -5.18
N THR A 261 33.35 -7.44 -5.60
CA THR A 261 34.82 -7.58 -5.42
C THR A 261 35.31 -7.03 -4.09
N ALA A 262 34.45 -6.32 -3.35
CA ALA A 262 34.79 -5.52 -2.18
C ALA A 262 35.93 -4.52 -2.43
N ASP A 263 35.90 -3.87 -3.61
CA ASP A 263 36.78 -2.75 -3.93
C ASP A 263 36.22 -1.45 -3.34
N TYR A 264 36.59 -1.19 -2.08
CA TYR A 264 36.18 0.01 -1.36
C TYR A 264 36.67 1.31 -2.01
N SER A 265 37.80 1.29 -2.71
CA SER A 265 38.35 2.50 -3.34
C SER A 265 37.49 2.89 -4.53
N ASN A 266 37.12 1.91 -5.36
CA ASN A 266 36.21 2.13 -6.48
C ASN A 266 34.82 2.58 -6.00
N LEU A 267 34.28 1.94 -4.96
CA LEU A 267 32.98 2.33 -4.40
C LEU A 267 32.95 3.78 -3.90
N LEU A 268 34.01 4.24 -3.23
CA LEU A 268 34.14 5.63 -2.79
C LEU A 268 34.25 6.60 -3.97
N ASN A 269 35.02 6.24 -5.00
CA ASN A 269 35.17 7.08 -6.19
C ASN A 269 33.83 7.25 -6.91
N VAL A 270 33.14 6.15 -7.21
CA VAL A 270 31.83 6.18 -7.91
C VAL A 270 30.79 6.90 -7.04
N SER A 271 30.71 6.61 -5.74
CA SER A 271 29.83 7.34 -4.81
C SER A 271 30.08 8.86 -4.83
N SER A 272 31.36 9.26 -4.84
CA SER A 272 31.74 10.66 -4.91
C SER A 272 31.36 11.31 -6.24
N GLU A 273 31.55 10.62 -7.36
CA GLU A 273 31.14 11.08 -8.69
C GLU A 273 29.62 11.27 -8.78
N LEU A 274 28.83 10.29 -8.32
CA LEU A 274 27.37 10.38 -8.28
C LEU A 274 26.90 11.58 -7.45
N SER A 275 27.48 11.74 -6.26
CA SER A 275 27.15 12.85 -5.36
C SER A 275 27.57 14.22 -5.92
N GLN A 276 28.73 14.32 -6.58
CA GLN A 276 29.19 15.58 -7.19
C GLN A 276 28.36 15.96 -8.41
N ALA A 277 27.86 14.98 -9.17
CA ALA A 277 26.93 15.18 -10.27
C ALA A 277 25.50 15.50 -9.79
N GLY A 278 25.22 15.44 -8.48
CA GLY A 278 23.91 15.74 -7.91
C GLY A 278 22.86 14.66 -8.20
N LEU A 279 23.28 13.41 -8.39
CA LEU A 279 22.39 12.29 -8.67
C LEU A 279 21.73 11.78 -7.37
N ASP A 280 20.53 11.20 -7.51
CA ASP A 280 19.76 10.61 -6.41
C ASP A 280 20.40 9.28 -5.98
N LEU A 281 21.04 9.28 -4.80
CA LEU A 281 21.78 8.12 -4.29
C LEU A 281 20.82 7.05 -3.76
N HIS A 282 19.68 7.45 -3.21
CA HIS A 282 18.62 6.51 -2.84
C HIS A 282 18.12 5.75 -4.07
N ARG A 283 17.92 6.44 -5.20
CA ARG A 283 17.53 5.80 -6.45
C ARG A 283 18.64 4.90 -7.01
N ALA A 284 19.89 5.35 -6.98
CA ALA A 284 21.03 4.52 -7.37
C ALA A 284 21.12 3.24 -6.53
N LEU A 285 20.78 3.31 -5.23
CA LEU A 285 20.70 2.15 -4.35
C LEU A 285 19.59 1.18 -4.78
N ILE A 286 18.40 1.68 -5.11
CA ILE A 286 17.29 0.85 -5.61
C ILE A 286 17.67 0.15 -6.92
N ASP A 287 18.28 0.87 -7.86
CA ASP A 287 18.69 0.30 -9.15
C ASP A 287 19.80 -0.76 -8.94
N LEU A 288 20.71 -0.55 -7.98
CA LEU A 288 21.70 -1.55 -7.56
C LEU A 288 21.07 -2.80 -6.91
N GLN A 289 20.05 -2.62 -6.06
CA GLN A 289 19.30 -3.74 -5.48
C GLN A 289 18.63 -4.58 -6.57
N GLU A 290 18.05 -3.94 -7.59
CA GLU A 290 17.40 -4.62 -8.69
C GLU A 290 18.43 -5.40 -9.53
N LEU A 291 19.58 -4.80 -9.84
CA LEU A 291 20.70 -5.50 -10.50
C LEU A 291 21.15 -6.74 -9.71
N ALA A 292 21.32 -6.61 -8.39
CA ALA A 292 21.68 -7.73 -7.52
C ALA A 292 20.61 -8.83 -7.52
N ARG A 293 19.32 -8.45 -7.53
CA ARG A 293 18.19 -9.38 -7.62
C ARG A 293 18.16 -10.10 -8.97
N GLU A 294 18.36 -9.39 -10.07
CA GLU A 294 18.42 -9.98 -11.42
C GLU A 294 19.55 -11.00 -11.53
N SER A 295 20.74 -10.65 -11.03
CA SER A 295 21.89 -11.57 -10.96
C SER A 295 21.58 -12.82 -10.11
N LEU A 296 20.91 -12.66 -8.97
CA LEU A 296 20.49 -13.78 -8.11
C LEU A 296 19.51 -14.71 -8.82
N VAL A 297 18.50 -14.15 -9.47
CA VAL A 297 17.49 -14.93 -10.21
C VAL A 297 18.11 -15.65 -11.40
N ALA A 298 19.04 -15.00 -12.12
CA ALA A 298 19.77 -15.60 -13.24
C ALA A 298 20.57 -16.82 -12.76
N THR A 299 21.31 -16.68 -11.66
CA THR A 299 22.11 -17.77 -11.06
C THR A 299 21.23 -18.94 -10.61
N ILE A 300 20.09 -18.69 -9.97
CA ILE A 300 19.15 -19.74 -9.52
C ILE A 300 18.55 -20.49 -10.71
N ARG A 301 18.30 -19.81 -11.84
CA ARG A 301 17.79 -20.43 -13.07
C ARG A 301 18.85 -21.21 -13.86
N GLY A 302 20.09 -21.29 -13.36
CA GLY A 302 21.20 -21.98 -14.02
C GLY A 302 21.92 -21.16 -15.08
N GLY A 303 21.72 -19.83 -15.11
CA GLY A 303 22.52 -18.90 -15.90
C GLY A 303 23.86 -18.58 -15.22
N GLU A 304 24.77 -17.97 -15.96
CA GLU A 304 26.01 -17.43 -15.41
C GLU A 304 25.65 -16.26 -14.45
N GLY A 305 26.09 -16.37 -13.19
CA GLY A 305 25.77 -15.43 -12.12
C GLY A 305 26.64 -14.17 -12.13
N ASP A 306 26.93 -13.64 -13.32
CA ASP A 306 27.89 -12.59 -13.60
C ASP A 306 27.27 -11.19 -13.70
N GLY A 307 25.98 -11.04 -13.37
CA GLY A 307 25.27 -9.75 -13.44
C GLY A 307 25.87 -8.65 -12.55
N LEU A 308 26.67 -9.03 -11.54
CA LEU A 308 27.47 -8.11 -10.71
C LEU A 308 28.95 -8.03 -11.16
N GLY A 309 29.26 -8.43 -12.40
CA GLY A 309 30.60 -8.44 -12.99
C GLY A 309 31.49 -9.63 -12.59
N VAL A 310 31.15 -10.37 -11.54
CA VAL A 310 31.92 -11.54 -11.05
C VAL A 310 30.96 -12.67 -10.68
N PRO A 311 31.29 -13.94 -11.02
CA PRO A 311 30.47 -15.08 -10.61
C PRO A 311 30.50 -15.23 -9.09
N LEU A 312 29.34 -15.04 -8.46
CA LEU A 312 29.13 -15.20 -7.03
C LEU A 312 28.23 -16.40 -6.74
N THR A 313 28.32 -16.94 -5.52
CA THR A 313 27.37 -17.97 -5.06
C THR A 313 26.01 -17.34 -4.76
N VAL A 314 24.95 -18.14 -4.89
CA VAL A 314 23.56 -17.74 -4.55
C VAL A 314 23.48 -17.18 -3.13
N GLU A 315 24.17 -17.80 -2.17
CA GLU A 315 24.20 -17.32 -0.78
C GLU A 315 24.87 -15.95 -0.63
N ALA A 316 25.97 -15.71 -1.34
CA ALA A 316 26.68 -14.43 -1.30
C ALA A 316 25.82 -13.32 -1.91
N GLN A 317 25.20 -13.58 -3.08
CA GLN A 317 24.29 -12.64 -3.74
C GLN A 317 23.06 -12.32 -2.87
N ALA A 318 22.47 -13.32 -2.19
CA ALA A 318 21.37 -13.11 -1.27
C ALA A 318 21.77 -12.20 -0.08
N ARG A 319 22.93 -12.45 0.53
CA ARG A 319 23.43 -11.62 1.64
C ARG A 319 23.76 -10.18 1.22
N ILE A 320 24.29 -10.00 0.01
CA ILE A 320 24.49 -8.66 -0.57
C ILE A 320 23.14 -7.95 -0.71
N LEU A 321 22.15 -8.60 -1.32
CA LEU A 321 20.82 -8.01 -1.52
C LEU A 321 20.14 -7.64 -0.19
N ASP A 322 20.21 -8.52 0.81
CA ASP A 322 19.63 -8.26 2.13
C ASP A 322 20.31 -7.07 2.83
N ALA A 323 21.64 -6.96 2.73
CA ALA A 323 22.39 -5.84 3.29
C ALA A 323 22.05 -4.51 2.59
N LEU A 324 21.89 -4.51 1.27
CA LEU A 324 21.46 -3.32 0.52
C LEU A 324 20.05 -2.88 0.93
N ARG A 325 19.10 -3.82 1.03
CA ARG A 325 17.72 -3.56 1.49
C ARG A 325 17.65 -3.03 2.91
N ALA A 326 18.44 -3.59 3.82
CA ALA A 326 18.49 -3.15 5.21
C ALA A 326 19.01 -1.70 5.37
N GLY A 327 19.77 -1.20 4.39
CA GLY A 327 20.28 0.17 4.35
C GLY A 327 19.34 1.19 3.70
N GLU A 328 18.34 0.74 2.94
CA GLU A 328 17.47 1.60 2.11
C GLU A 328 16.82 2.74 2.90
N GLU A 329 16.12 2.42 3.99
CA GLU A 329 15.42 3.42 4.80
C GLU A 329 16.38 4.47 5.39
N ARG A 330 17.63 4.08 5.68
CA ARG A 330 18.65 5.01 6.20
C ARG A 330 19.15 5.97 5.13
N VAL A 331 19.28 5.51 3.89
CA VAL A 331 19.63 6.39 2.76
C VAL A 331 18.47 7.34 2.48
N GLN A 332 17.23 6.85 2.50
CA GLN A 332 16.05 7.65 2.21
C GLN A 332 15.77 8.75 3.24
N LYS A 333 15.87 8.43 4.54
CA LYS A 333 15.42 9.31 5.63
C LYS A 333 16.54 9.90 6.48
N GLY A 334 17.79 9.49 6.26
CA GLY A 334 18.90 9.89 7.09
C GLY A 334 19.42 11.29 6.78
N LEU A 335 19.96 11.97 7.79
CA LEU A 335 20.47 13.35 7.69
C LEU A 335 21.65 13.53 6.73
N SER A 336 22.38 12.44 6.42
CA SER A 336 23.53 12.46 5.52
C SER A 336 23.43 11.28 4.54
N GLU A 337 22.73 11.51 3.44
CA GLU A 337 22.47 10.54 2.37
C GLU A 337 23.74 9.85 1.88
N LYS A 338 24.79 10.63 1.54
CA LYS A 338 26.07 10.11 1.05
C LYS A 338 26.75 9.12 2.00
N VAL A 339 26.89 9.49 3.27
CA VAL A 339 27.53 8.64 4.30
C VAL A 339 26.72 7.36 4.51
N ASN A 340 25.39 7.46 4.52
CA ASN A 340 24.52 6.29 4.67
C ASN A 340 24.61 5.36 3.45
N PHE A 341 24.70 5.94 2.25
CA PHE A 341 24.89 5.21 1.01
C PHE A 341 26.23 4.44 1.03
N GLU A 342 27.34 5.11 1.32
CA GLU A 342 28.67 4.50 1.41
C GLU A 342 28.73 3.39 2.46
N THR A 343 28.17 3.65 3.65
CA THR A 343 28.12 2.66 4.74
C THR A 343 27.29 1.43 4.32
N THR A 344 26.21 1.62 3.57
CA THR A 344 25.36 0.53 3.06
C THR A 344 26.13 -0.31 2.04
N LEU A 345 26.84 0.32 1.10
CA LEU A 345 27.69 -0.37 0.13
C LEU A 345 28.79 -1.20 0.82
N PHE A 346 29.42 -0.65 1.86
CA PHE A 346 30.46 -1.37 2.59
C PHE A 346 29.91 -2.59 3.34
N LYS A 347 28.77 -2.44 4.02
CA LYS A 347 28.09 -3.56 4.68
C LYS A 347 27.69 -4.64 3.68
N ALA A 348 27.23 -4.26 2.50
CA ALA A 348 26.89 -5.21 1.44
C ALA A 348 28.13 -5.97 0.93
N ALA A 349 29.25 -5.27 0.70
CA ALA A 349 30.50 -5.88 0.28
C ALA A 349 31.05 -6.87 1.34
N GLU A 350 30.94 -6.54 2.62
CA GLU A 350 31.32 -7.44 3.71
C GLU A 350 30.40 -8.66 3.81
N ALA A 351 29.08 -8.47 3.67
CA ALA A 351 28.09 -9.53 3.72
C ALA A 351 28.27 -10.57 2.60
N GLY A 352 28.69 -10.12 1.41
CA GLY A 352 29.03 -10.99 0.27
C GLY A 352 30.27 -11.84 0.51
N ARG A 353 31.28 -11.31 1.22
CA ARG A 353 32.50 -12.05 1.56
C ARG A 353 32.38 -12.95 2.76
N SER A 354 31.43 -12.69 3.66
CA SER A 354 31.20 -13.51 4.84
C SER A 354 31.01 -14.96 4.40
N ARG A 355 31.99 -15.84 4.66
CA ARG A 355 31.87 -17.25 4.26
C ARG A 355 30.79 -17.88 5.13
N ALA A 356 29.96 -18.75 4.55
CA ALA A 356 29.14 -19.62 5.37
C ALA A 356 30.06 -20.39 6.32
N ILE A 357 29.76 -20.34 7.61
CA ILE A 357 30.50 -21.06 8.65
C ILE A 357 30.66 -22.54 8.25
N ASP A 358 29.64 -23.11 7.59
CA ASP A 358 29.62 -24.49 7.08
C ASP A 358 30.65 -24.77 5.97
N GLY A 359 30.99 -23.75 5.15
CA GLY A 359 32.02 -23.84 4.12
C GLY A 359 33.41 -23.86 4.73
N LEU A 360 33.66 -23.03 5.74
CA LEU A 360 34.90 -23.04 6.52
C LEU A 360 35.06 -24.35 7.30
N ILE A 361 33.98 -24.87 7.90
CA ILE A 361 34.00 -26.17 8.60
C ILE A 361 34.34 -27.31 7.62
N ARG A 362 33.76 -27.32 6.41
CA ARG A 362 34.09 -28.32 5.38
C ARG A 362 35.52 -28.21 4.87
N GLU A 363 36.00 -26.99 4.64
CA GLU A 363 37.36 -26.74 4.14
C GLU A 363 38.41 -27.08 5.20
N ILE A 364 38.20 -26.66 6.46
CA ILE A 364 39.04 -27.03 7.61
C ILE A 364 39.00 -28.56 7.82
N GLY A 365 37.82 -29.19 7.72
CA GLY A 365 37.69 -30.65 7.80
C GLY A 365 38.45 -31.37 6.68
N SER A 366 38.44 -30.83 5.47
CA SER A 366 39.16 -31.38 4.31
C SER A 366 40.68 -31.17 4.40
N LEU A 367 41.13 -30.02 4.90
CA LEU A 367 42.53 -29.68 5.12
C LEU A 367 43.11 -30.47 6.30
N ALA A 368 42.34 -30.67 7.38
CA ALA A 368 42.71 -31.54 8.49
C ALA A 368 42.90 -32.99 8.01
N LYS A 369 42.04 -33.46 7.11
CA LYS A 369 42.13 -34.79 6.49
C LYS A 369 43.30 -34.92 5.51
N ALA A 370 43.70 -33.84 4.85
CA ALA A 370 44.83 -33.79 3.91
C ALA A 370 46.20 -33.59 4.60
N ALA A 371 46.24 -32.95 5.76
CA ALA A 371 47.46 -32.66 6.50
C ALA A 371 47.99 -33.85 7.34
N GLY A 372 47.33 -35.02 7.28
CA GLY A 372 47.73 -36.21 8.05
C GLY A 372 47.72 -35.98 9.57
N ALA A 373 47.04 -34.93 10.04
CA ALA A 373 46.76 -34.75 11.45
C ALA A 373 45.59 -35.65 11.78
N ASP A 374 45.86 -36.72 12.54
CA ASP A 374 44.82 -37.46 13.24
C ASP A 374 43.91 -36.44 13.93
N ALA A 375 42.63 -36.48 13.59
CA ALA A 375 41.65 -35.61 14.23
C ALA A 375 41.77 -35.79 15.75
N PRO A 376 41.67 -34.73 16.57
CA PRO A 376 41.20 -34.95 17.92
C PRO A 376 39.80 -35.54 17.76
N VAL A 377 39.65 -36.80 18.15
CA VAL A 377 38.36 -37.48 18.27
C VAL A 377 37.53 -36.64 19.22
N VAL A 378 36.67 -35.77 18.68
CA VAL A 378 35.53 -35.26 19.43
C VAL A 378 34.66 -36.47 19.67
N LYS A 379 34.77 -37.03 20.87
CA LYS A 379 33.83 -38.04 21.35
C LYS A 379 32.45 -37.39 21.28
N GLU A 380 31.58 -37.89 20.41
CA GLU A 380 30.15 -37.81 20.65
C GLU A 380 29.88 -38.27 22.09
N PRO A 381 28.98 -37.62 22.83
CA PRO A 381 28.54 -38.18 24.09
C PRO A 381 27.89 -39.53 23.79
N VAL A 382 28.55 -40.60 24.24
CA VAL A 382 28.03 -41.96 24.23
C VAL A 382 26.79 -41.95 25.11
N VAL A 383 25.61 -41.93 24.49
CA VAL A 383 24.38 -42.37 25.13
C VAL A 383 24.55 -43.87 25.39
N PRO A 384 24.48 -44.36 26.65
CA PRO A 384 24.63 -45.78 26.91
C PRO A 384 23.46 -46.57 26.28
N PRO A 385 23.70 -47.82 25.85
CA PRO A 385 22.67 -48.65 25.27
C PRO A 385 21.63 -49.02 26.34
N SER A 386 20.40 -48.57 26.15
CA SER A 386 19.25 -49.05 26.92
C SER A 386 18.98 -50.51 26.55
N THR A 387 19.23 -51.39 27.50
CA THR A 387 18.83 -52.80 27.48
C THR A 387 17.31 -52.92 27.41
N ALA A 388 16.84 -53.88 26.62
CA ALA A 388 15.45 -54.26 26.47
C ALA A 388 14.70 -54.40 27.82
N PRO A 389 13.41 -54.05 27.88
CA PRO A 389 12.59 -54.25 29.07
C PRO A 389 12.21 -55.73 29.19
N ARG A 390 12.51 -56.31 30.36
CA ARG A 390 11.95 -57.59 30.80
C ARG A 390 10.97 -57.28 31.94
N GLU A 391 9.69 -57.47 31.62
CA GLU A 391 8.55 -57.80 32.47
C GLU A 391 8.67 -57.50 33.99
N GLU A 392 7.94 -56.48 34.43
CA GLU A 392 7.24 -56.48 35.72
C GLU A 392 5.89 -55.77 35.56
N GLU A 393 4.83 -56.57 35.74
CA GLU A 393 3.42 -56.29 36.07
C GLU A 393 2.67 -55.11 35.42
N VAL A 394 1.87 -55.49 34.42
CA VAL A 394 0.78 -54.70 33.85
C VAL A 394 -0.41 -54.73 34.83
N LEU A 395 -0.67 -53.62 35.53
CA LEU A 395 -1.98 -53.33 36.10
C LEU A 395 -2.87 -52.79 34.97
N ALA A 396 -3.68 -53.70 34.41
CA ALA A 396 -4.70 -53.38 33.42
C ALA A 396 -5.80 -52.50 34.04
N ILE A 397 -6.10 -51.38 33.40
CA ILE A 397 -7.39 -50.71 33.53
C ILE A 397 -7.94 -50.57 32.11
N GLU A 398 -8.96 -51.38 31.85
CA GLU A 398 -9.76 -51.42 30.63
C GLU A 398 -10.63 -50.15 30.48
N PRO A 399 -11.05 -49.82 29.25
CA PRO A 399 -12.11 -48.86 29.00
C PRO A 399 -13.47 -49.52 29.30
N SER A 400 -14.28 -48.90 30.14
CA SER A 400 -15.66 -49.31 30.40
C SER A 400 -16.63 -48.23 29.94
N GLU A 401 -17.30 -48.51 28.82
CA GLU A 401 -18.71 -48.20 28.67
C GLU A 401 -19.53 -49.23 29.47
N SER A 402 -20.67 -48.80 30.01
CA SER A 402 -21.81 -49.67 30.27
C SER A 402 -23.11 -48.83 30.36
N GLU A 403 -23.96 -48.97 29.34
CA GLU A 403 -25.42 -48.78 29.33
C GLU A 403 -26.13 -49.73 30.32
N PRO A 404 -27.44 -49.60 30.73
CA PRO A 404 -28.60 -49.31 29.85
C PRO A 404 -29.84 -48.52 30.41
N SER A 405 -30.70 -48.16 29.44
CA SER A 405 -32.14 -47.72 29.30
C SER A 405 -33.24 -48.14 30.32
N PRO A 406 -34.58 -47.84 30.16
CA PRO A 406 -35.39 -46.84 29.39
C PRO A 406 -36.59 -46.20 30.18
N GLU A 407 -37.53 -45.55 29.45
CA GLU A 407 -38.95 -45.15 29.72
C GLU A 407 -39.18 -43.63 29.95
N SER A 408 -39.65 -42.92 28.90
CA SER A 408 -41.06 -42.49 28.60
C SER A 408 -41.51 -41.33 29.51
N ASP A 409 -42.27 -40.33 29.13
CA ASP A 409 -43.00 -39.88 27.94
C ASP A 409 -43.43 -38.44 28.30
N ASP A 410 -43.97 -37.71 27.33
CA ASP A 410 -44.96 -36.65 27.51
C ASP A 410 -44.53 -35.25 28.05
N ASP A 411 -44.61 -34.32 27.11
CA ASP A 411 -45.60 -33.24 27.08
C ASP A 411 -45.27 -31.80 27.52
N VAL A 412 -45.70 -30.92 26.61
CA VAL A 412 -46.25 -29.55 26.79
C VAL A 412 -45.25 -28.39 26.90
N ASP A 413 -45.00 -27.75 25.74
CA ASP A 413 -45.49 -26.42 25.30
C ASP A 413 -45.65 -25.24 26.32
N PRO A 414 -45.78 -23.98 25.80
CA PRO A 414 -45.02 -22.80 26.21
C PRO A 414 -45.74 -21.94 27.26
N VAL A 415 -45.05 -20.92 27.78
CA VAL A 415 -45.71 -19.80 28.46
C VAL A 415 -45.26 -18.48 27.84
N ASP A 416 -46.17 -18.01 26.99
CA ASP A 416 -46.47 -16.62 26.66
C ASP A 416 -47.04 -15.87 27.88
N GLU A 417 -47.18 -14.55 27.76
CA GLU A 417 -47.75 -13.54 28.69
C GLU A 417 -46.71 -12.52 29.15
N ALA A 418 -46.59 -11.35 28.53
CA ALA A 418 -47.61 -10.29 28.33
C ALA A 418 -48.18 -9.77 29.66
N ILE A 419 -48.11 -8.43 29.83
CA ILE A 419 -49.10 -7.50 30.39
C ILE A 419 -48.35 -6.15 30.47
N GLN A 420 -48.58 -5.27 29.47
CA GLN A 420 -49.67 -4.29 29.38
C GLN A 420 -49.35 -3.03 30.19
N ASP A 421 -49.14 -1.92 29.49
CA ASP A 421 -50.15 -0.89 29.15
C ASP A 421 -50.09 0.22 30.21
N ASP A 422 -49.50 1.37 29.90
CA ASP A 422 -50.11 2.52 29.20
C ASP A 422 -50.37 3.63 30.26
N PRO A 423 -50.84 4.84 29.93
CA PRO A 423 -50.00 5.98 29.56
C PRO A 423 -50.31 7.25 30.38
N ALA A 424 -49.98 8.40 29.79
CA ALA A 424 -50.48 9.75 30.04
C ALA A 424 -49.72 10.53 31.13
N GLN A 425 -49.41 11.82 31.00
CA GLN A 425 -50.01 12.83 30.12
C GLN A 425 -49.11 14.08 30.06
N GLU A 426 -49.20 14.74 28.91
CA GLU A 426 -48.96 16.15 28.59
C GLU A 426 -48.71 17.12 29.75
N THR A 427 -47.75 18.03 29.55
CA THR A 427 -48.07 19.46 29.29
C THR A 427 -46.78 20.24 28.97
N ALA A 428 -46.76 20.87 27.79
CA ALA A 428 -46.03 22.13 27.57
C ALA A 428 -47.02 23.29 27.90
N PRO A 429 -46.60 24.55 28.16
CA PRO A 429 -45.97 25.35 27.11
C PRO A 429 -45.00 26.50 27.53
N SER A 430 -44.31 27.02 26.50
CA SER A 430 -44.02 28.45 26.24
C SER A 430 -42.76 29.14 26.80
N ALA A 431 -41.78 29.27 25.89
CA ALA A 431 -41.07 30.49 25.43
C ALA A 431 -40.50 31.52 26.42
N THR A 432 -39.17 31.72 26.37
CA THR A 432 -38.52 33.05 26.27
C THR A 432 -37.09 32.90 25.72
N GLU A 433 -36.66 33.88 24.93
CA GLU A 433 -35.35 34.05 24.27
C GLU A 433 -34.19 34.35 25.25
N PRO A 434 -32.91 34.28 24.81
CA PRO A 434 -31.76 34.01 25.67
C PRO A 434 -30.96 35.27 26.06
N GLU A 435 -30.37 35.26 27.26
CA GLU A 435 -29.21 36.09 27.62
C GLU A 435 -28.17 35.25 28.38
N ASN A 436 -26.94 35.26 27.84
CA ASN A 436 -25.62 34.92 28.39
C ASN A 436 -25.52 34.16 29.74
N GLU A 437 -25.07 32.91 29.68
CA GLU A 437 -24.30 32.26 30.76
C GLU A 437 -23.60 31.01 30.20
N SER A 438 -22.31 31.10 29.86
CA SER A 438 -21.53 29.95 29.40
C SER A 438 -20.04 30.05 29.76
N ASP A 439 -19.72 30.34 31.02
CA ASP A 439 -18.33 30.28 31.51
C ASP A 439 -18.15 29.61 32.89
N GLU A 440 -19.20 29.10 33.56
CA GLU A 440 -19.05 28.53 34.92
C GLU A 440 -19.20 27.00 35.06
N ILE A 441 -19.43 26.24 33.97
CA ILE A 441 -19.67 24.77 34.07
C ILE A 441 -18.46 23.92 33.67
N VAL A 442 -17.36 24.51 33.17
CA VAL A 442 -16.21 23.74 32.64
C VAL A 442 -15.05 23.58 33.64
N GLU A 443 -15.01 24.36 34.73
CA GLU A 443 -13.87 24.31 35.67
C GLU A 443 -13.91 23.15 36.69
N SER A 444 -15.08 22.55 36.98
CA SER A 444 -15.18 21.54 38.04
C SER A 444 -14.92 20.09 37.58
N SER A 445 -15.11 19.77 36.30
CA SER A 445 -14.99 18.38 35.80
C SER A 445 -13.55 17.94 35.50
N VAL A 446 -12.66 18.87 35.16
CA VAL A 446 -11.28 18.54 34.76
C VAL A 446 -10.37 18.24 35.97
N GLY A 447 -10.67 18.85 37.13
CA GLY A 447 -9.92 18.61 38.37
C GLY A 447 -10.17 17.24 39.00
N GLU A 448 -11.41 16.72 38.89
CA GLU A 448 -11.77 15.41 39.45
C GLU A 448 -11.17 14.25 38.63
N GLU A 449 -11.18 14.33 37.30
CA GLU A 449 -10.59 13.30 36.43
C GLU A 449 -9.06 13.19 36.61
N ALA A 450 -8.37 14.32 36.78
CA ALA A 450 -6.93 14.35 37.04
C ALA A 450 -6.57 13.71 38.39
N ALA A 451 -7.37 13.96 39.43
CA ALA A 451 -7.18 13.37 40.75
C ALA A 451 -7.48 11.85 40.77
N GLU A 452 -8.44 11.40 39.97
CA GLU A 452 -8.79 9.98 39.85
C GLU A 452 -7.72 9.18 39.11
N LEU A 453 -7.14 9.76 38.04
CA LEU A 453 -6.01 9.17 37.32
C LEU A 453 -4.77 9.02 38.21
N GLN A 454 -4.47 10.03 39.04
CA GLN A 454 -3.33 9.95 39.95
C GLN A 454 -3.49 8.84 41.00
N ARG A 455 -4.70 8.68 41.56
CA ARG A 455 -5.00 7.57 42.49
C ARG A 455 -4.86 6.20 41.84
N LYS A 456 -5.36 6.03 40.62
CA LYS A 456 -5.22 4.76 39.86
C LYS A 456 -3.77 4.42 39.55
N VAL A 457 -2.92 5.44 39.34
CA VAL A 457 -1.47 5.25 39.16
C VAL A 457 -0.79 4.88 40.49
N ASP A 458 -1.26 5.40 41.63
CA ASP A 458 -0.80 5.07 42.99
C ASP A 458 -1.18 3.68 43.49
N GLU A 459 -2.22 3.07 42.92
CA GLU A 459 -2.64 1.70 43.24
C GLU A 459 -1.86 0.62 42.44
N LEU A 460 -1.00 1.00 41.49
CA LEU A 460 -0.22 0.04 40.71
C LEU A 460 0.98 -0.53 41.51
N PRO A 461 1.32 -1.83 41.31
CA PRO A 461 2.52 -2.43 41.90
C PRO A 461 3.80 -1.69 41.49
N ALA A 462 4.73 -1.54 42.44
CA ALA A 462 5.95 -0.75 42.25
C ALA A 462 6.79 -1.16 41.03
N SER A 463 6.85 -2.45 40.71
CA SER A 463 7.56 -2.98 39.53
C SER A 463 6.98 -2.50 38.20
N THR A 464 5.68 -2.24 38.13
CA THR A 464 4.99 -1.82 36.90
C THR A 464 5.16 -0.32 36.66
N ARG A 465 5.28 0.45 37.74
CA ARG A 465 5.53 1.90 37.70
C ARG A 465 6.95 2.23 37.22
N GLU A 466 7.94 1.48 37.69
CA GLU A 466 9.34 1.63 37.29
C GLU A 466 9.51 1.33 35.79
N MET A 467 8.86 0.25 35.31
CA MET A 467 8.89 -0.14 33.90
C MET A 467 8.25 0.92 32.96
N LEU A 468 7.18 1.59 33.40
CA LEU A 468 6.53 2.65 32.63
C LEU A 468 7.36 3.96 32.60
N GLN A 469 8.15 4.23 33.63
CA GLN A 469 9.03 5.40 33.67
C GLN A 469 10.28 5.21 32.81
N ASP A 470 10.89 4.03 32.84
CA ASP A 470 12.12 3.74 32.10
C ASP A 470 11.88 3.53 30.59
N ASP A 471 10.81 2.82 30.19
CA ASP A 471 10.58 2.51 28.78
C ASP A 471 9.95 3.67 27.98
N TYR A 472 9.24 4.59 28.65
CA TYR A 472 8.43 5.62 27.96
C TYR A 472 8.77 7.08 28.32
N GLN A 473 9.71 7.35 29.23
CA GLN A 473 10.07 8.71 29.69
C GLN A 473 8.86 9.61 30.03
N ALA A 474 7.75 9.02 30.49
CA ALA A 474 6.54 9.77 30.82
C ALA A 474 6.73 10.50 32.14
N THR A 475 6.90 11.82 32.09
CA THR A 475 6.83 12.67 33.28
C THR A 475 5.37 13.05 33.50
N PHE A 476 4.71 12.48 34.51
CA PHE A 476 3.33 12.81 34.85
C PHE A 476 3.28 14.18 35.56
N LEU A 477 3.42 15.25 34.77
CA LEU A 477 3.19 16.62 35.21
C LEU A 477 1.78 17.02 34.80
N GLY A 478 0.98 17.41 35.80
CA GLY A 478 -0.34 18.01 35.58
C GLY A 478 -0.21 19.24 34.67
N VAL A 479 -1.13 19.36 33.73
CA VAL A 479 -1.15 20.43 32.73
C VAL A 479 -1.43 21.77 33.42
N GLU A 480 -0.38 22.49 33.83
CA GLU A 480 -0.49 23.95 34.05
C GLU A 480 -0.41 24.65 32.69
N LYS A 481 -1.39 25.50 32.40
CA LYS A 481 -1.50 26.31 31.18
C LYS A 481 -0.18 27.03 30.86
N ILE A 482 0.29 26.90 29.63
CA ILE A 482 1.39 27.71 29.09
C ILE A 482 0.89 29.16 28.98
N ASP A 483 1.64 30.07 29.59
CA ASP A 483 1.39 31.52 29.65
C ASP A 483 1.81 32.17 28.32
N GLU A 484 0.83 32.57 27.49
CA GLU A 484 1.04 33.06 26.11
C GLU A 484 1.87 34.36 26.04
N ASP A 485 2.01 35.10 27.15
CA ASP A 485 2.81 36.34 27.21
C ASP A 485 4.33 36.12 27.34
N LYS A 486 4.79 34.86 27.40
CA LYS A 486 6.24 34.52 27.52
C LYS A 486 6.84 33.85 26.28
N LEU A 487 6.09 33.75 25.18
CA LEU A 487 6.61 33.26 23.92
C LEU A 487 7.15 34.43 23.09
N VAL A 488 8.46 34.68 23.18
CA VAL A 488 9.23 35.46 22.21
C VAL A 488 9.73 34.55 21.10
#